data_AF-A0A8J6N3W0-F1
#
_entry.id   AF-A0A8J6N3W0-F1
#
_cell.length_a   1.000
_cell.length_b   1.000
_cell.length_c   1.000
_cell.angle_alpha   90.00
_cell.angle_beta   90.00
_cell.angle_gamma   90.00
#
_symmetry.space_group_name_H-M   'P 1'
#
loop_
_entity.id
_entity.type
_entity.pdbx_description
1 polymer ?
#
loop_
_entity_poly.entity_id
_entity_poly.type
_entity_poly.pdbx_seq_one_letter_code
_entity_poly.pdbx_strand_id
1 'polypeptide(L)'
;MRNILLKYLIAVGMLIGLPLLGIALADIPLRIYLTFPPKTGYIIHAPFSWPAFIGLSIFILIVTIPFILQWVKAGALIKPGQLKSYPFPWWGWIGVVAGLMAWTLAWTRFPWFARFQQHTFILLWLSYIVVVNALTYRRKGTCMITARPGFFLLLFPASAVFWWFFEYLNRFVQNWDYIGVSFSPWEYFRHASLSFSTVLPAVLGTREWLSGSFRIKERFKSFIPLYFIKSRALALIVLMISGVSLLCIGLWPNYLFPLVWVSPLLVIVSLQILSGEFHLFSDTVKGDWVFVVSSALAALICGCFWEMWNYYSLAKWEYSIPFVHGFKIFEMPILGYAGYIPFGLQCAAIGNILENLFLQNKEAT
;
A
#
# COMPACT_ATOMS: atom_id res chain seq x y z
N MET A 1 22.86 12.10 -13.07
CA MET A 1 21.72 12.94 -12.61
C MET A 1 20.65 13.17 -13.70
N ARG A 2 20.99 13.63 -14.92
CA ARG A 2 20.01 13.93 -15.99
C ARG A 2 19.04 12.77 -16.34
N ASN A 3 19.56 11.54 -16.48
CA ASN A 3 18.72 10.37 -16.83
C ASN A 3 17.77 9.95 -15.70
N ILE A 4 18.16 10.16 -14.43
CA ILE A 4 17.35 9.85 -13.25
C ILE A 4 16.18 10.83 -13.14
N LEU A 5 16.44 12.13 -13.31
CA LEU A 5 15.41 13.16 -13.28
C LEU A 5 14.37 12.94 -14.39
N LEU A 6 14.83 12.65 -15.61
CA LEU A 6 13.94 12.38 -16.74
C LEU A 6 12.99 11.19 -16.47
N LYS A 7 13.51 10.09 -15.90
CA LYS A 7 12.71 8.92 -15.52
C LYS A 7 11.59 9.27 -14.54
N TYR A 8 11.89 10.04 -13.50
CA TYR A 8 10.87 10.45 -12.54
C TYR A 8 9.87 11.43 -13.13
N LEU A 9 10.30 12.34 -14.01
CA LEU A 9 9.40 13.23 -14.74
C LEU A 9 8.44 12.44 -15.65
N ILE A 10 8.93 11.42 -16.36
CA ILE A 10 8.10 10.52 -17.17
C ILE A 10 7.09 9.79 -16.26
N ALA A 11 7.55 9.23 -15.14
CA ALA A 11 6.66 8.54 -14.20
C ALA A 11 5.55 9.49 -13.70
N VAL A 12 5.90 10.66 -13.19
CA VAL A 12 4.93 11.65 -12.69
C VAL A 12 3.98 12.11 -13.80
N GLY A 13 4.51 12.38 -14.99
CA GLY A 13 3.71 12.75 -16.16
C GLY A 13 2.71 11.66 -16.57
N MET A 14 3.10 10.40 -16.50
CA MET A 14 2.18 9.29 -16.76
C MET A 14 1.13 9.12 -15.66
N LEU A 15 1.55 9.13 -14.40
CA LEU A 15 0.69 8.85 -13.25
C LEU A 15 -0.35 9.95 -12.98
N ILE A 16 0.01 11.22 -13.22
CA ILE A 16 -0.87 12.39 -12.99
C ILE A 16 -1.45 12.91 -14.31
N GLY A 17 -0.68 12.89 -15.40
CA GLY A 17 -1.12 13.47 -16.67
C GLY A 17 -2.14 12.60 -17.41
N LEU A 18 -1.91 11.29 -17.49
CA LEU A 18 -2.75 10.42 -18.32
C LEU A 18 -4.21 10.33 -17.86
N PRO A 19 -4.54 10.16 -16.57
CA PRO A 19 -5.94 10.15 -16.14
C PRO A 19 -6.69 11.44 -16.49
N LEU A 20 -6.05 12.61 -16.32
CA LEU A 20 -6.63 13.90 -16.70
C LEU A 20 -6.77 14.03 -18.22
N LEU A 21 -5.75 13.60 -18.97
CA LEU A 21 -5.77 13.63 -20.43
C LEU A 21 -6.90 12.79 -20.99
N GLY A 22 -7.17 11.61 -20.41
CA GLY A 22 -8.26 10.75 -20.84
C GLY A 22 -9.63 11.41 -20.72
N ILE A 23 -9.89 12.03 -19.56
CA ILE A 23 -11.11 12.81 -19.33
C ILE A 23 -11.21 14.01 -20.28
N ALA A 24 -10.10 14.73 -20.49
CA ALA A 24 -10.07 15.87 -21.39
C ALA A 24 -10.33 15.48 -22.86
N LEU A 25 -9.76 14.36 -23.32
CA LEU A 25 -9.96 13.83 -24.67
C LEU A 25 -11.40 13.32 -24.92
N ALA A 26 -12.14 13.02 -23.86
CA ALA A 26 -13.54 12.63 -23.93
C ALA A 26 -14.52 13.80 -23.72
N ASP A 27 -14.03 15.04 -23.74
CA ASP A 27 -14.81 16.27 -23.50
C ASP A 27 -15.61 16.27 -22.17
N ILE A 28 -15.15 15.48 -21.19
CA ILE A 28 -15.78 15.42 -19.87
C ILE A 28 -15.24 16.60 -19.03
N PRO A 29 -16.10 17.38 -18.34
CA PRO A 29 -15.64 18.54 -17.59
C PRO A 29 -14.65 18.21 -16.46
N LEU A 30 -13.39 18.63 -16.62
CA LEU A 30 -12.31 18.43 -15.63
C LEU A 30 -12.66 18.96 -14.24
N ARG A 31 -13.47 20.02 -14.15
CA ARG A 31 -13.89 20.63 -12.88
C ARG A 31 -14.47 19.60 -11.90
N ILE A 32 -15.17 18.59 -12.40
CA ILE A 32 -15.80 17.54 -11.56
C ILE A 32 -14.73 16.80 -10.77
N TYR A 33 -13.66 16.39 -11.46
CA TYR A 33 -12.52 15.66 -10.91
C TYR A 33 -11.57 16.54 -10.09
N LEU A 34 -11.62 17.86 -10.23
CA LEU A 34 -10.72 18.80 -9.53
C LEU A 34 -11.34 19.43 -8.27
N THR A 35 -12.60 19.14 -7.95
CA THR A 35 -13.25 19.64 -6.71
C THR A 35 -12.53 19.18 -5.44
N PHE A 36 -12.56 19.99 -4.37
CA PHE A 36 -11.92 19.68 -3.09
C PHE A 36 -12.74 20.19 -1.88
N PRO A 37 -12.99 19.37 -0.84
CA PRO A 37 -12.74 17.93 -0.75
C PRO A 37 -13.36 17.14 -1.91
N PRO A 38 -12.84 15.94 -2.24
CA PRO A 38 -13.37 15.14 -3.35
C PRO A 38 -14.88 14.93 -3.16
N LYS A 39 -15.67 15.25 -4.18
CA LYS A 39 -17.11 14.96 -4.18
C LYS A 39 -17.36 13.57 -4.75
N THR A 40 -18.33 12.86 -4.19
CA THR A 40 -18.80 11.54 -4.66
C THR A 40 -20.14 11.65 -5.37
N GLY A 41 -20.55 10.59 -6.09
CA GLY A 41 -21.91 10.46 -6.63
C GLY A 41 -22.12 10.86 -8.09
N TYR A 42 -21.05 11.11 -8.85
CA TYR A 42 -21.14 11.32 -10.31
C TYR A 42 -20.78 10.06 -11.13
N ILE A 43 -20.22 9.03 -10.49
CA ILE A 43 -20.05 7.69 -11.07
C ILE A 43 -21.13 6.78 -10.49
N ILE A 44 -21.93 6.18 -11.36
CA ILE A 44 -22.90 5.16 -10.97
C ILE A 44 -22.21 3.81 -11.06
N HIS A 45 -22.02 3.17 -9.91
CA HIS A 45 -21.36 1.88 -9.83
C HIS A 45 -22.24 0.73 -10.29
N ALA A 46 -21.65 -0.15 -11.08
CA ALA A 46 -22.34 -1.33 -11.57
C ALA A 46 -22.75 -2.24 -10.40
N PRO A 47 -23.98 -2.81 -10.43
CA PRO A 47 -24.48 -3.67 -9.37
C PRO A 47 -23.66 -4.97 -9.28
N PHE A 48 -23.86 -5.70 -8.18
CA PHE A 48 -23.21 -7.00 -7.97
C PHE A 48 -23.45 -7.97 -9.14
N SER A 49 -22.41 -8.67 -9.56
CA SER A 49 -22.44 -9.62 -10.68
C SER A 49 -21.71 -10.90 -10.31
N TRP A 50 -22.44 -12.02 -10.28
CA TRP A 50 -21.88 -13.35 -10.00
C TRP A 50 -20.78 -13.75 -10.99
N PRO A 51 -20.95 -13.60 -12.33
CA PRO A 51 -19.89 -13.90 -13.27
C PRO A 51 -18.60 -13.11 -12.99
N ALA A 52 -18.72 -11.81 -12.70
CA ALA A 52 -17.56 -10.97 -12.39
C ALA A 52 -16.90 -11.38 -11.07
N PHE A 53 -17.69 -11.65 -10.02
CA PHE A 53 -17.21 -12.12 -8.72
C PHE A 53 -16.47 -13.45 -8.85
N ILE A 54 -17.05 -14.43 -9.54
CA ILE A 54 -16.43 -15.75 -9.76
C ILE A 54 -15.16 -15.61 -10.59
N GLY A 55 -15.21 -14.85 -11.69
CA GLY A 55 -14.04 -14.62 -12.56
C GLY A 55 -12.88 -13.98 -11.81
N LEU A 56 -13.14 -12.93 -11.03
CA LEU A 56 -12.13 -12.27 -10.20
C LEU A 56 -11.63 -13.18 -9.07
N SER A 57 -12.52 -13.96 -8.45
CA SER A 57 -12.12 -14.95 -7.43
C SER A 57 -11.16 -15.99 -8.00
N ILE A 58 -11.48 -16.56 -9.16
CA ILE A 58 -10.62 -17.53 -9.85
C ILE A 58 -9.27 -16.88 -10.19
N PHE A 59 -9.26 -15.68 -10.73
CA PHE A 59 -8.02 -14.95 -11.04
C PHE A 59 -7.14 -14.76 -9.78
N ILE A 60 -7.73 -14.27 -8.69
CA ILE A 60 -7.02 -14.05 -7.41
C ILE A 60 -6.49 -15.39 -6.88
N LEU A 61 -7.29 -16.47 -6.94
CA LEU A 61 -6.87 -17.79 -6.51
C LEU A 61 -5.73 -18.34 -7.36
N ILE A 62 -5.78 -18.23 -8.70
CA ILE A 62 -4.68 -18.65 -9.58
C ILE A 62 -3.38 -17.94 -9.22
N VAL A 63 -3.43 -16.64 -8.93
CA VAL A 63 -2.26 -15.85 -8.56
C VAL A 63 -1.73 -16.21 -7.16
N THR A 64 -2.60 -16.47 -6.18
CA THR A 64 -2.23 -16.64 -4.77
C THR A 64 -1.97 -18.09 -4.35
N ILE A 65 -2.66 -19.07 -4.95
CA ILE A 65 -2.53 -20.50 -4.63
C ILE A 65 -1.08 -20.99 -4.68
N PRO A 66 -0.25 -20.66 -5.70
CA PRO A 66 1.15 -21.11 -5.71
C PRO A 66 1.94 -20.68 -4.47
N PHE A 67 1.68 -19.47 -3.97
CA PHE A 67 2.32 -18.95 -2.75
C PHE A 67 1.77 -19.60 -1.49
N ILE A 68 0.46 -19.84 -1.44
CA ILE A 68 -0.20 -20.56 -0.33
C ILE A 68 0.34 -21.98 -0.24
N LEU A 69 0.39 -22.70 -1.36
CA LEU A 69 0.96 -24.05 -1.44
C LEU A 69 2.42 -24.05 -1.00
N GLN A 70 3.22 -23.08 -1.47
CA GLN A 70 4.61 -22.94 -1.03
C GLN A 70 4.74 -22.67 0.48
N TRP A 71 3.81 -21.93 1.07
CA TRP A 71 3.78 -21.65 2.51
C TRP A 71 3.41 -22.87 3.37
N VAL A 72 2.49 -23.72 2.89
CA VAL A 72 2.00 -24.90 3.63
C VAL A 72 2.78 -26.18 3.34
N LYS A 73 3.58 -26.23 2.26
CA LYS A 73 4.40 -27.40 1.90
C LYS A 73 5.07 -28.00 3.14
N ALA A 74 4.81 -29.29 3.38
CA ALA A 74 5.47 -30.04 4.43
C ALA A 74 6.98 -30.11 4.12
N GLY A 75 7.78 -29.88 5.15
CA GLY A 75 9.24 -29.90 5.08
C GLY A 75 9.73 -29.46 6.44
N ALA A 76 10.65 -30.22 7.02
CA ALA A 76 11.29 -29.87 8.28
C ALA A 76 11.89 -28.48 8.09
N LEU A 77 11.25 -27.47 8.71
CA LEU A 77 11.85 -26.17 8.87
C LEU A 77 13.15 -26.44 9.63
N ILE A 78 14.30 -26.47 8.96
CA ILE A 78 15.58 -26.73 9.61
C ILE A 78 15.77 -25.54 10.54
N LYS A 79 15.37 -25.69 11.81
CA LYS A 79 15.47 -24.60 12.78
C LYS A 79 16.93 -24.18 12.77
N PRO A 80 17.25 -22.94 12.39
CA PRO A 80 18.61 -22.47 12.50
C PRO A 80 19.02 -22.63 13.97
N GLY A 81 20.29 -22.95 14.21
CA GLY A 81 20.86 -22.94 15.56
C GLY A 81 20.48 -21.64 16.28
N GLN A 82 20.22 -21.70 17.59
CA GLN A 82 19.63 -20.65 18.44
C GLN A 82 19.65 -19.25 17.79
N LEU A 83 18.55 -18.85 17.16
CA LEU A 83 18.40 -17.45 16.73
C LEU A 83 18.46 -16.60 17.99
N LYS A 84 19.45 -15.70 18.08
CA LYS A 84 19.53 -14.72 19.17
C LYS A 84 18.24 -13.91 19.17
N SER A 85 17.37 -14.17 20.15
CA SER A 85 16.21 -13.32 20.44
C SER A 85 16.66 -12.27 21.43
N TYR A 86 16.36 -11.02 21.13
CA TYR A 86 16.55 -9.90 22.03
C TYR A 86 15.29 -9.74 22.89
N PRO A 87 15.36 -9.12 24.08
CA PRO A 87 14.17 -8.77 24.84
C PRO A 87 13.30 -7.77 24.05
N PHE A 88 11.99 -7.80 24.30
CA PHE A 88 11.10 -6.78 23.74
C PHE A 88 11.39 -5.44 24.43
N PRO A 89 11.70 -4.37 23.67
CA PRO A 89 12.17 -3.12 24.25
C PRO A 89 11.07 -2.38 25.02
N TRP A 90 11.44 -1.58 26.03
CA TRP A 90 10.50 -0.83 26.87
C TRP A 90 9.58 0.11 26.07
N TRP A 91 10.11 0.77 25.03
CA TRP A 91 9.33 1.64 24.15
C TRP A 91 8.31 0.86 23.32
N GLY A 92 8.53 -0.43 23.09
CA GLY A 92 7.54 -1.32 22.50
C GLY A 92 6.31 -1.50 23.38
N TRP A 93 6.51 -1.63 24.69
CA TRP A 93 5.41 -1.72 25.66
C TRP A 93 4.59 -0.43 25.73
N ILE A 94 5.25 0.73 25.60
CA ILE A 94 4.55 2.01 25.47
C ILE A 94 3.63 2.00 24.25
N GLY A 95 4.13 1.50 23.10
CA GLY A 95 3.30 1.34 21.90
C GLY A 95 2.10 0.42 22.12
N VAL A 96 2.27 -0.70 22.85
CA VAL A 96 1.16 -1.62 23.17
C VAL A 96 0.11 -0.93 24.03
N VAL A 97 0.53 -0.29 25.13
CA VAL A 97 -0.39 0.40 26.06
C VAL A 97 -1.10 1.56 25.35
N ALA A 98 -0.36 2.41 24.63
CA ALA A 98 -0.92 3.51 23.87
C ALA A 98 -1.91 3.02 22.80
N GLY A 99 -1.62 1.91 22.13
CA GLY A 99 -2.50 1.30 21.14
C GLY A 99 -3.81 0.79 21.73
N LEU A 100 -3.73 0.09 22.88
CA LEU A 100 -4.93 -0.36 23.61
C LEU A 100 -5.77 0.82 24.08
N MET A 101 -5.14 1.84 24.67
CA MET A 101 -5.85 3.06 25.10
C MET A 101 -6.50 3.78 23.91
N ALA A 102 -5.76 3.99 22.81
CA ALA A 102 -6.28 4.63 21.61
C ALA A 102 -7.45 3.84 21.01
N TRP A 103 -7.40 2.51 21.06
CA TRP A 103 -8.51 1.66 20.62
C TRP A 103 -9.73 1.81 21.50
N THR A 104 -9.58 1.71 22.83
CA THR A 104 -10.70 1.93 23.76
C THR A 104 -11.32 3.33 23.55
N LEU A 105 -10.49 4.37 23.45
CA LEU A 105 -10.95 5.72 23.16
C LEU A 105 -11.66 5.80 21.80
N ALA A 106 -11.15 5.13 20.77
CA ALA A 106 -11.75 5.09 19.44
C ALA A 106 -13.16 4.49 19.48
N TRP A 107 -13.36 3.37 20.17
CA TRP A 107 -14.58 2.58 20.05
C TRP A 107 -15.62 2.84 21.14
N THR A 108 -15.24 3.41 22.28
CA THR A 108 -16.18 3.64 23.41
C THR A 108 -16.82 5.04 23.42
N ARG A 109 -16.31 5.99 22.61
CA ARG A 109 -16.91 7.34 22.41
C ARG A 109 -17.24 8.10 23.70
N PHE A 110 -16.27 8.21 24.60
CA PHE A 110 -16.49 8.93 25.86
C PHE A 110 -16.83 10.41 25.63
N PRO A 111 -17.85 10.97 26.32
CA PRO A 111 -18.25 12.36 26.13
C PRO A 111 -17.12 13.37 26.37
N TRP A 112 -16.29 13.13 27.39
CA TRP A 112 -15.14 13.98 27.71
C TRP A 112 -14.04 13.97 26.64
N PHE A 113 -14.01 12.96 25.77
CA PHE A 113 -13.01 12.79 24.72
C PHE A 113 -13.52 13.22 23.33
N ALA A 114 -14.78 13.66 23.22
CA ALA A 114 -15.45 13.95 21.95
C ALA A 114 -14.63 14.87 21.02
N ARG A 115 -13.97 15.91 21.57
CA ARG A 115 -13.14 16.85 20.80
C ARG A 115 -11.94 16.20 20.11
N PHE A 116 -11.38 15.15 20.71
CA PHE A 116 -10.18 14.47 20.21
C PHE A 116 -10.50 13.17 19.48
N GLN A 117 -11.78 12.77 19.48
CA GLN A 117 -12.26 11.52 18.91
C GLN A 117 -11.88 11.34 17.44
N GLN A 118 -11.86 12.42 16.66
CA GLN A 118 -11.46 12.42 15.25
C GLN A 118 -9.98 12.11 15.00
N HIS A 119 -9.13 12.15 16.05
CA HIS A 119 -7.70 11.88 15.95
C HIS A 119 -7.30 10.48 16.40
N THR A 120 -8.24 9.63 16.85
CA THR A 120 -7.88 8.31 17.39
C THR A 120 -7.23 7.41 16.35
N PHE A 121 -7.58 7.58 15.07
CA PHE A 121 -7.05 6.76 13.99
C PHE A 121 -5.53 6.90 13.83
N ILE A 122 -4.99 8.13 13.87
CA ILE A 122 -3.54 8.33 13.83
C ILE A 122 -2.85 7.74 15.07
N LEU A 123 -3.46 7.85 16.25
CA LEU A 123 -2.88 7.30 17.49
C LEU A 123 -2.75 5.78 17.44
N LEU A 124 -3.74 5.09 16.86
CA LEU A 124 -3.70 3.64 16.61
C LEU A 124 -2.52 3.26 15.71
N TRP A 125 -2.33 3.97 14.59
CA TRP A 125 -1.26 3.68 13.65
C TRP A 125 0.13 4.02 14.17
N LEU A 126 0.29 5.13 14.89
CA LEU A 126 1.57 5.44 15.54
C LEU A 126 1.95 4.35 16.55
N SER A 127 0.98 3.89 17.34
CA SER A 127 1.17 2.78 18.27
C SER A 127 1.57 1.49 17.55
N TYR A 128 0.88 1.15 16.45
CA TYR A 128 1.22 0.01 15.60
C TYR A 128 2.65 0.08 15.05
N ILE A 129 3.05 1.24 14.51
CA ILE A 129 4.39 1.47 13.95
C ILE A 129 5.46 1.22 15.01
N VAL A 130 5.25 1.73 16.24
CA VAL A 130 6.16 1.49 17.36
C VAL A 130 6.22 0.00 17.70
N VAL A 131 5.07 -0.67 17.84
CA VAL A 131 5.01 -2.10 18.20
C VAL A 131 5.68 -2.98 17.14
N VAL A 132 5.44 -2.75 15.85
CA VAL A 132 6.02 -3.59 14.79
C VAL A 132 7.54 -3.40 14.66
N ASN A 133 8.04 -2.20 14.92
CA ASN A 133 9.48 -1.96 15.02
C ASN A 133 10.07 -2.63 16.27
N ALA A 134 9.36 -2.62 17.41
CA ALA A 134 9.78 -3.34 18.62
C ALA A 134 9.84 -4.85 18.41
N LEU A 135 8.87 -5.41 17.67
CA LEU A 135 8.87 -6.81 17.26
C LEU A 135 10.05 -7.13 16.32
N THR A 136 10.42 -6.20 15.45
CA THR A 136 11.62 -6.32 14.60
C THR A 136 12.89 -6.30 15.43
N TYR A 137 12.99 -5.37 16.38
CA TYR A 137 14.12 -5.28 17.32
C TYR A 137 14.25 -6.57 18.15
N ARG A 138 13.17 -7.09 18.71
CA ARG A 138 13.16 -8.37 19.44
C ARG A 138 13.75 -9.52 18.60
N ARG A 139 13.51 -9.51 17.29
CA ARG A 139 13.96 -10.56 16.37
C ARG A 139 15.40 -10.39 15.88
N LYS A 140 15.88 -9.16 15.68
CA LYS A 140 17.17 -8.87 15.01
C LYS A 140 18.18 -8.10 15.87
N GLY A 141 17.76 -7.52 16.98
CA GLY A 141 18.54 -6.60 17.81
C GLY A 141 18.63 -5.18 17.24
N THR A 142 17.98 -4.95 16.10
CA THR A 142 17.94 -3.67 15.41
C THR A 142 16.64 -3.55 14.61
N CYS A 143 16.23 -2.32 14.32
CA CYS A 143 15.04 -2.01 13.54
C CYS A 143 15.19 -0.66 12.83
N MET A 144 14.23 -0.30 11.98
CA MET A 144 14.25 0.97 11.24
C MET A 144 14.41 2.20 12.15
N ILE A 145 13.69 2.24 13.28
CA ILE A 145 13.74 3.35 14.25
C ILE A 145 15.16 3.53 14.81
N THR A 146 15.85 2.44 15.16
CA THR A 146 17.16 2.49 15.81
C THR A 146 18.32 2.59 14.82
N ALA A 147 18.22 1.91 13.67
CA ALA A 147 19.30 1.81 12.69
C ALA A 147 19.28 2.96 11.67
N ARG A 148 18.09 3.41 11.28
CA ARG A 148 17.88 4.34 10.16
C ARG A 148 16.85 5.42 10.53
N PRO A 149 17.02 6.16 11.64
CA PRO A 149 16.00 7.10 12.14
C PRO A 149 15.66 8.20 11.13
N GLY A 150 16.64 8.73 10.38
CA GLY A 150 16.38 9.75 9.36
C GLY A 150 15.51 9.26 8.21
N PHE A 151 15.78 8.05 7.71
CA PHE A 151 14.93 7.40 6.71
C PHE A 151 13.53 7.11 7.28
N PHE A 152 13.46 6.60 8.50
CA PHE A 152 12.19 6.35 9.20
C PHE A 152 11.33 7.63 9.29
N LEU A 153 11.93 8.76 9.68
CA LEU A 153 11.23 10.04 9.77
C LEU A 153 10.79 10.56 8.39
N LEU A 154 11.61 10.37 7.35
CA LEU A 154 11.27 10.74 5.97
C LEU A 154 10.03 9.98 5.45
N LEU A 155 9.75 8.77 5.94
CA LEU A 155 8.59 7.99 5.51
C LEU A 155 7.27 8.68 5.81
N PHE A 156 7.15 9.47 6.88
CA PHE A 156 5.89 10.11 7.26
C PHE A 156 5.40 11.17 6.24
N PRO A 157 6.19 12.21 5.90
CA PRO A 157 5.77 13.16 4.87
C PRO A 157 5.66 12.52 3.49
N ALA A 158 6.54 11.58 3.15
CA ALA A 158 6.45 10.86 1.88
C ALA A 158 5.17 10.00 1.78
N SER A 159 4.73 9.42 2.91
CA SER A 159 3.51 8.64 2.99
C SER A 159 2.26 9.48 2.75
N ALA A 160 2.23 10.70 3.27
CA ALA A 160 1.12 11.62 3.01
C ALA A 160 0.98 11.91 1.50
N VAL A 161 2.09 12.25 0.83
CA VAL A 161 2.12 12.48 -0.63
C VAL A 161 1.72 11.21 -1.39
N PHE A 162 2.25 10.06 -0.97
CA PHE A 162 1.96 8.77 -1.58
C PHE A 162 0.47 8.41 -1.53
N TRP A 163 -0.21 8.63 -0.41
CA TRP A 163 -1.65 8.34 -0.33
C TRP A 163 -2.51 9.40 -1.01
N TRP A 164 -2.10 10.68 -0.98
CA TRP A 164 -2.78 11.73 -1.76
C TRP A 164 -2.81 11.41 -3.26
N PHE A 165 -1.83 10.68 -3.77
CA PHE A 165 -1.86 10.15 -5.13
C PHE A 165 -3.00 9.13 -5.35
N PHE A 166 -3.27 8.24 -4.39
CA PHE A 166 -4.43 7.34 -4.47
C PHE A 166 -5.75 8.07 -4.32
N GLU A 167 -5.83 9.08 -3.45
CA GLU A 167 -7.00 9.99 -3.38
C GLU A 167 -7.22 10.72 -4.71
N TYR A 168 -6.14 11.09 -5.39
CA TYR A 168 -6.21 11.65 -6.74
C TYR A 168 -6.77 10.64 -7.73
N LEU A 169 -6.26 9.41 -7.79
CA LEU A 169 -6.77 8.36 -8.67
C LEU A 169 -8.22 7.98 -8.34
N ASN A 170 -8.58 7.99 -7.05
CA ASN A 170 -9.94 7.69 -6.59
C ASN A 170 -10.98 8.67 -7.15
N ARG A 171 -10.60 9.90 -7.51
CA ARG A 171 -11.52 10.83 -8.18
C ARG A 171 -12.03 10.27 -9.52
N PHE A 172 -11.26 9.42 -10.19
CA PHE A 172 -11.64 8.84 -11.48
C PHE A 172 -12.49 7.59 -11.34
N VAL A 173 -12.48 6.93 -10.18
CA VAL A 173 -13.11 5.62 -9.99
C VAL A 173 -14.10 5.56 -8.84
N GLN A 174 -14.07 6.49 -7.89
CA GLN A 174 -14.97 6.60 -6.73
C GLN A 174 -15.15 5.32 -5.90
N ASN A 175 -14.08 4.54 -5.75
CA ASN A 175 -14.13 3.26 -5.04
C ASN A 175 -14.30 3.38 -3.53
N TRP A 176 -13.94 4.52 -2.94
CA TRP A 176 -14.18 4.81 -1.54
C TRP A 176 -14.57 6.26 -1.31
N ASP A 177 -15.31 6.51 -0.24
CA ASP A 177 -15.74 7.82 0.21
C ASP A 177 -15.73 7.92 1.74
N TYR A 178 -15.49 9.13 2.25
CA TYR A 178 -15.39 9.39 3.69
C TYR A 178 -16.71 9.92 4.24
N ILE A 179 -17.19 9.31 5.33
CA ILE A 179 -18.44 9.67 6.00
C ILE A 179 -18.24 9.93 7.50
N GLY A 180 -19.29 10.43 8.15
CA GLY A 180 -19.35 10.62 9.61
C GLY A 180 -18.95 12.02 10.10
N VAL A 181 -18.12 12.75 9.36
CA VAL A 181 -17.75 14.14 9.68
C VAL A 181 -17.65 14.97 8.39
N SER A 182 -18.28 16.15 8.40
CA SER A 182 -18.13 17.14 7.34
C SER A 182 -17.04 18.14 7.72
N PHE A 183 -15.97 18.19 6.93
CA PHE A 183 -14.84 19.08 7.15
C PHE A 183 -14.80 20.19 6.11
N SER A 184 -14.33 21.38 6.50
CA SER A 184 -13.89 22.38 5.54
C SER A 184 -12.70 21.85 4.70
N PRO A 185 -12.40 22.42 3.52
CA PRO A 185 -11.29 21.94 2.68
C PRO A 185 -9.95 21.86 3.43
N TRP A 186 -9.64 22.86 4.25
CA TRP A 186 -8.38 22.90 4.99
C TRP A 186 -8.34 21.90 6.16
N GLU A 187 -9.47 21.70 6.85
CA GLU A 187 -9.57 20.67 7.89
C GLU A 187 -9.41 19.28 7.29
N TYR A 188 -10.13 18.98 6.20
CA TYR A 188 -10.00 17.71 5.47
C TYR A 188 -8.55 17.47 5.09
N PHE A 189 -7.88 18.45 4.47
CA PHE A 189 -6.48 18.33 4.08
C PHE A 189 -5.57 17.97 5.27
N ARG A 190 -5.69 18.67 6.40
CA ARG A 190 -4.85 18.43 7.59
C ARG A 190 -5.12 17.07 8.23
N HIS A 191 -6.39 16.76 8.49
CA HIS A 191 -6.77 15.51 9.15
C HIS A 191 -6.43 14.29 8.27
N ALA A 192 -6.74 14.37 6.97
CA ALA A 192 -6.40 13.31 6.03
C ALA A 192 -4.88 13.14 5.90
N SER A 193 -4.12 14.22 5.73
CA SER A 193 -2.64 14.15 5.61
C SER A 193 -1.99 13.50 6.83
N LEU A 194 -2.50 13.78 8.04
CA LEU A 194 -2.04 13.14 9.27
C LEU A 194 -2.28 11.63 9.25
N SER A 195 -3.50 11.19 8.91
CA SER A 195 -3.81 9.76 8.77
C SER A 195 -3.01 9.09 7.65
N PHE A 196 -2.81 9.79 6.54
CA PHE A 196 -2.06 9.29 5.38
C PHE A 196 -0.57 9.16 5.65
N SER A 197 -0.03 9.94 6.58
CA SER A 197 1.39 9.92 6.94
C SER A 197 1.86 8.59 7.56
N THR A 198 0.94 7.73 8.01
CA THR A 198 1.29 6.50 8.73
C THR A 198 1.39 5.26 7.85
N VAL A 199 1.00 5.36 6.56
CA VAL A 199 0.88 4.21 5.65
C VAL A 199 2.23 3.55 5.35
N LEU A 200 3.19 4.29 4.77
CA LEU A 200 4.52 3.76 4.46
C LEU A 200 5.29 3.27 5.71
N PRO A 201 5.38 4.03 6.83
CA PRO A 201 6.11 3.53 8.00
C PRO A 201 5.48 2.26 8.59
N ALA A 202 4.14 2.12 8.55
CA ALA A 202 3.48 0.91 9.01
C ALA A 202 3.76 -0.30 8.11
N VAL A 203 3.58 -0.15 6.79
CA VAL A 203 3.78 -1.25 5.83
C VAL A 203 5.26 -1.65 5.77
N LEU A 204 6.19 -0.70 5.70
CA LEU A 204 7.62 -0.99 5.62
C LEU A 204 8.16 -1.56 6.94
N GLY A 205 7.67 -1.09 8.10
CA GLY A 205 8.00 -1.69 9.40
C GLY A 205 7.50 -3.13 9.51
N THR A 206 6.27 -3.40 9.06
CA THR A 206 5.70 -4.76 9.01
C THR A 206 6.47 -5.66 8.06
N ARG A 207 6.88 -5.14 6.90
CA ARG A 207 7.73 -5.86 5.94
C ARG A 207 9.11 -6.20 6.54
N GLU A 208 9.74 -5.26 7.24
CA GLU A 208 11.05 -5.50 7.87
C GLU A 208 10.95 -6.59 8.95
N TRP A 209 9.86 -6.58 9.72
CA TRP A 209 9.54 -7.65 10.65
C TRP A 209 9.39 -8.98 9.90
N LEU A 210 8.46 -9.08 8.95
CA LEU A 210 8.14 -10.30 8.19
C LEU A 210 9.35 -10.87 7.44
N SER A 211 10.12 -10.05 6.73
CA SER A 211 11.34 -10.48 6.03
C SER A 211 12.41 -11.03 6.98
N GLY A 212 12.36 -10.67 8.27
CA GLY A 212 13.19 -11.27 9.31
C GLY A 212 12.74 -12.67 9.75
N SER A 213 11.51 -13.09 9.43
CA SER A 213 10.96 -14.38 9.81
C SER A 213 11.68 -15.52 9.10
N PHE A 214 12.13 -16.49 9.88
CA PHE A 214 12.78 -17.69 9.36
C PHE A 214 11.90 -18.42 8.33
N ARG A 215 10.61 -18.60 8.63
CA ARG A 215 9.66 -19.29 7.73
C ARG A 215 9.53 -18.59 6.37
N ILE A 216 9.47 -17.26 6.35
CA ILE A 216 9.39 -16.52 5.08
C ILE A 216 10.68 -16.70 4.28
N LYS A 217 11.84 -16.56 4.94
CA LYS A 217 13.14 -16.77 4.29
C LYS A 217 13.24 -18.17 3.70
N GLU A 218 13.03 -19.20 4.51
CA GLU A 218 13.18 -20.58 4.07
C GLU A 218 12.22 -20.94 2.91
N ARG A 219 10.95 -20.54 3.01
CA ARG A 219 9.94 -20.93 2.01
C ARG A 219 10.05 -20.17 0.70
N PHE A 220 10.58 -18.94 0.71
CA PHE A 220 10.57 -18.06 -0.46
C PHE A 220 11.94 -17.63 -0.96
N LYS A 221 13.05 -18.06 -0.35
CA LYS A 221 14.41 -17.77 -0.87
C LYS A 221 14.72 -18.50 -2.18
N SER A 222 14.11 -19.67 -2.38
CA SER A 222 14.34 -20.55 -3.55
C SER A 222 13.02 -21.10 -4.08
N PHE A 223 12.14 -20.19 -4.49
CA PHE A 223 10.90 -20.51 -5.18
C PHE A 223 11.12 -20.56 -6.71
N ILE A 224 10.15 -20.12 -7.52
CA ILE A 224 10.23 -20.23 -8.99
C ILE A 224 11.05 -19.05 -9.55
N PRO A 225 12.11 -19.30 -10.34
CA PRO A 225 12.86 -18.22 -10.99
C PRO A 225 12.08 -17.62 -12.17
N LEU A 226 12.01 -16.28 -12.25
CA LEU A 226 11.32 -15.55 -13.33
C LEU A 226 12.31 -14.78 -14.21
N TYR A 227 12.82 -15.42 -15.26
CA TYR A 227 13.83 -14.83 -16.14
C TYR A 227 13.31 -13.73 -17.06
N PHE A 228 12.04 -13.79 -17.48
CA PHE A 228 11.44 -12.82 -18.42
C PHE A 228 11.35 -11.39 -17.87
N ILE A 229 11.45 -11.23 -16.55
CA ILE A 229 11.40 -9.95 -15.85
C ILE A 229 12.54 -9.00 -16.27
N LYS A 230 13.62 -9.52 -16.85
CA LYS A 230 14.73 -8.71 -17.38
C LYS A 230 14.49 -8.15 -18.79
N SER A 231 13.41 -8.57 -19.46
CA SER A 231 13.16 -8.18 -20.86
C SER A 231 12.74 -6.70 -20.96
N ARG A 232 13.57 -5.88 -21.62
CA ARG A 232 13.25 -4.47 -21.90
C ARG A 232 12.05 -4.32 -22.85
N ALA A 233 11.88 -5.25 -23.79
CA ALA A 233 10.73 -5.26 -24.70
C ALA A 233 9.43 -5.49 -23.93
N LEU A 234 9.43 -6.47 -23.00
CA LEU A 234 8.27 -6.72 -22.14
C LEU A 234 8.00 -5.53 -21.23
N ALA A 235 9.03 -4.93 -20.63
CA ALA A 235 8.88 -3.74 -19.80
C ALA A 235 8.24 -2.57 -20.55
N LEU A 236 8.62 -2.36 -21.83
CA LEU A 236 8.02 -1.33 -22.68
C LEU A 236 6.55 -1.64 -22.98
N ILE A 237 6.20 -2.89 -23.33
CA ILE A 237 4.81 -3.30 -23.57
C ILE A 237 3.96 -3.07 -22.31
N VAL A 238 4.46 -3.51 -21.16
CA VAL A 238 3.79 -3.33 -19.87
C VAL A 238 3.63 -1.84 -19.52
N LEU A 239 4.64 -1.02 -19.81
CA LEU A 239 4.58 0.43 -19.61
C LEU A 239 3.48 1.07 -20.47
N MET A 240 3.40 0.69 -21.74
CA MET A 240 2.37 1.19 -22.67
C MET A 240 0.97 0.76 -22.24
N ILE A 241 0.78 -0.51 -21.89
CA ILE A 241 -0.52 -1.01 -21.38
C ILE A 241 -0.91 -0.28 -20.09
N SER A 242 0.04 -0.07 -19.17
CA SER A 242 -0.22 0.69 -17.95
C SER A 242 -0.56 2.15 -18.24
N GLY A 243 0.11 2.77 -19.21
CA GLY A 243 -0.21 4.12 -19.68
C GLY A 243 -1.62 4.22 -20.26
N VAL A 244 -1.99 3.31 -21.17
CA VAL A 244 -3.34 3.26 -21.75
C VAL A 244 -4.38 3.01 -20.66
N SER A 245 -4.11 2.14 -19.68
CA SER A 245 -5.05 1.90 -18.59
C SER A 245 -5.30 3.16 -17.74
N LEU A 246 -4.25 3.95 -17.45
CA LEU A 246 -4.36 5.19 -16.70
C LEU A 246 -5.09 6.27 -17.51
N LEU A 247 -4.83 6.33 -18.82
CA LEU A 247 -5.56 7.20 -19.75
C LEU A 247 -7.06 6.88 -19.73
N CYS A 248 -7.41 5.59 -19.78
CA CYS A 248 -8.79 5.15 -19.94
C CYS A 248 -9.57 5.04 -18.62
N ILE A 249 -8.91 5.20 -17.46
CA ILE A 249 -9.47 4.81 -16.16
C ILE A 249 -10.75 5.58 -15.79
N GLY A 250 -10.81 6.87 -16.13
CA GLY A 250 -11.99 7.71 -15.91
C GLY A 250 -13.09 7.54 -16.96
N LEU A 251 -12.80 6.88 -18.09
CA LEU A 251 -13.78 6.58 -19.14
C LEU A 251 -14.58 5.31 -18.83
N TRP A 252 -13.91 4.30 -18.27
CA TRP A 252 -14.54 3.03 -17.90
C TRP A 252 -14.26 2.66 -16.43
N PRO A 253 -14.68 3.50 -15.46
CA PRO A 253 -14.34 3.32 -14.05
C PRO A 253 -14.86 1.99 -13.49
N ASN A 254 -16.03 1.52 -13.95
CA ASN A 254 -16.60 0.25 -13.49
C ASN A 254 -15.73 -0.97 -13.84
N TYR A 255 -14.93 -0.91 -14.90
CA TYR A 255 -14.11 -2.04 -15.36
C TYR A 255 -12.63 -1.86 -15.01
N LEU A 256 -12.11 -0.64 -15.11
CA LEU A 256 -10.68 -0.36 -14.97
C LEU A 256 -10.27 -0.01 -13.53
N PHE A 257 -11.20 0.03 -12.57
CA PHE A 257 -10.87 0.32 -11.17
C PHE A 257 -9.75 -0.54 -10.55
N PRO A 258 -9.56 -1.84 -10.87
CA PRO A 258 -8.48 -2.61 -10.27
C PRO A 258 -7.10 -2.08 -10.67
N LEU A 259 -7.01 -1.39 -11.81
CA LEU A 259 -5.77 -0.85 -12.37
C LEU A 259 -5.25 0.35 -11.59
N VAL A 260 -6.08 1.02 -10.77
CA VAL A 260 -5.60 1.99 -9.75
C VAL A 260 -4.53 1.36 -8.85
N TRP A 261 -4.70 0.08 -8.52
CA TRP A 261 -3.83 -0.63 -7.58
C TRP A 261 -2.63 -1.31 -8.25
N VAL A 262 -2.61 -1.41 -9.58
CA VAL A 262 -1.61 -2.20 -10.33
C VAL A 262 -0.78 -1.32 -11.26
N SER A 263 -1.42 -0.45 -12.05
CA SER A 263 -0.73 0.33 -13.07
C SER A 263 0.37 1.25 -12.53
N PRO A 264 0.21 1.93 -11.37
CA PRO A 264 1.30 2.75 -10.84
C PRO A 264 2.56 1.94 -10.50
N LEU A 265 2.38 0.74 -9.94
CA LEU A 265 3.49 -0.19 -9.68
C LEU A 265 4.20 -0.55 -10.99
N LEU A 266 3.43 -0.94 -12.00
CA LEU A 266 3.96 -1.39 -13.29
C LEU A 266 4.69 -0.27 -14.02
N VAL A 267 4.19 0.97 -13.97
CA VAL A 267 4.90 2.14 -14.50
C VAL A 267 6.27 2.30 -13.83
N ILE A 268 6.32 2.29 -12.50
CA ILE A 268 7.57 2.45 -11.75
C ILE A 268 8.56 1.32 -12.09
N VAL A 269 8.10 0.07 -12.02
CA VAL A 269 8.95 -1.12 -12.25
C VAL A 269 9.43 -1.17 -13.70
N SER A 270 8.57 -0.91 -14.68
CA SER A 270 8.96 -0.88 -16.09
C SER A 270 10.01 0.19 -16.36
N LEU A 271 9.86 1.40 -15.80
CA LEU A 271 10.85 2.46 -15.95
C LEU A 271 12.19 2.11 -15.28
N GLN A 272 12.18 1.41 -14.15
CA GLN A 272 13.40 0.89 -13.51
C GLN A 272 14.08 -0.17 -14.38
N ILE A 273 13.34 -1.13 -14.95
CA ILE A 273 13.88 -2.14 -15.88
C ILE A 273 14.47 -1.47 -17.12
N LEU A 274 13.75 -0.52 -17.72
CA LEU A 274 14.23 0.22 -18.88
C LEU A 274 15.47 1.06 -18.57
N SER A 275 15.65 1.49 -17.32
CA SER A 275 16.84 2.22 -16.85
C SER A 275 17.98 1.29 -16.42
N GLY A 276 17.78 -0.04 -16.41
CA GLY A 276 18.77 -1.01 -15.94
C GLY A 276 19.00 -0.98 -14.42
N GLU A 277 18.04 -0.45 -13.67
CA GLU A 277 18.14 -0.30 -12.21
C GLU A 277 17.65 -1.55 -11.47
N PHE A 278 18.07 -1.70 -10.22
CA PHE A 278 17.48 -2.67 -9.32
C PHE A 278 16.02 -2.29 -9.00
N HIS A 279 15.13 -3.28 -9.05
CA HIS A 279 13.69 -3.12 -8.86
C HIS A 279 13.15 -4.25 -7.97
N LEU A 280 11.86 -4.13 -7.59
CA LEU A 280 11.19 -5.03 -6.64
C LEU A 280 11.27 -6.52 -6.99
N PHE A 281 11.37 -6.84 -8.28
CA PHE A 281 11.43 -8.20 -8.81
C PHE A 281 12.83 -8.64 -9.26
N SER A 282 13.89 -7.87 -9.00
CA SER A 282 15.24 -8.21 -9.49
C SER A 282 15.75 -9.54 -8.93
N ASP A 283 15.42 -9.84 -7.67
CA ASP A 283 15.84 -11.08 -6.99
C ASP A 283 14.98 -12.30 -7.35
N THR A 284 13.77 -12.11 -7.91
CA THR A 284 12.92 -13.23 -8.33
C THR A 284 13.48 -13.98 -9.53
N VAL A 285 14.43 -13.39 -10.27
CA VAL A 285 15.20 -14.08 -11.32
C VAL A 285 16.02 -15.24 -10.74
N LYS A 286 16.45 -15.12 -9.48
CA LYS A 286 17.17 -16.17 -8.74
C LYS A 286 16.22 -17.08 -7.94
N GLY A 287 14.90 -16.88 -8.07
CA GLY A 287 13.89 -17.55 -7.25
C GLY A 287 13.74 -16.98 -5.83
N ASP A 288 14.35 -15.83 -5.51
CA ASP A 288 14.16 -15.19 -4.20
C ASP A 288 12.96 -14.23 -4.24
N TRP A 289 11.90 -14.65 -3.58
CA TRP A 289 10.63 -13.96 -3.46
C TRP A 289 10.41 -13.35 -2.07
N VAL A 290 11.39 -13.42 -1.17
CA VAL A 290 11.24 -12.94 0.22
C VAL A 290 10.81 -11.48 0.23
N PHE A 291 11.42 -10.64 -0.62
CA PHE A 291 11.09 -9.23 -0.72
C PHE A 291 9.64 -9.01 -1.18
N VAL A 292 9.22 -9.68 -2.26
CA VAL A 292 7.87 -9.55 -2.83
C VAL A 292 6.80 -10.05 -1.85
N VAL A 293 6.96 -11.27 -1.32
CA VAL A 293 5.98 -11.90 -0.43
C VAL A 293 5.87 -11.14 0.89
N SER A 294 7.00 -10.73 1.49
CA SER A 294 6.95 -9.94 2.74
C SER A 294 6.28 -8.58 2.53
N SER A 295 6.41 -7.97 1.35
CA SER A 295 5.76 -6.70 1.01
C SER A 295 4.25 -6.86 0.85
N ALA A 296 3.81 -7.87 0.10
CA ALA A 296 2.39 -8.19 -0.08
C ALA A 296 1.71 -8.57 1.25
N LEU A 297 2.34 -9.45 2.04
CA LEU A 297 1.82 -9.83 3.36
C LEU A 297 1.81 -8.66 4.34
N ALA A 298 2.79 -7.77 4.29
CA ALA A 298 2.81 -6.59 5.16
C ALA A 298 1.59 -5.70 4.93
N ALA A 299 1.27 -5.42 3.68
CA ALA A 299 0.09 -4.63 3.34
C ALA A 299 -1.22 -5.38 3.60
N LEU A 300 -1.29 -6.70 3.41
CA LEU A 300 -2.47 -7.49 3.81
C LEU A 300 -2.72 -7.41 5.32
N ILE A 301 -1.67 -7.54 6.15
CA ILE A 301 -1.78 -7.40 7.61
C ILE A 301 -2.24 -5.98 7.95
N CYS A 302 -1.60 -4.96 7.39
CA CYS A 302 -1.99 -3.56 7.61
C CYS A 302 -3.43 -3.32 7.13
N GLY A 303 -3.83 -3.90 5.99
CA GLY A 303 -5.19 -3.93 5.46
C GLY A 303 -6.21 -4.43 6.47
N CYS A 304 -5.97 -5.59 7.07
CA CYS A 304 -6.85 -6.10 8.13
C CYS A 304 -7.01 -5.12 9.29
N PHE A 305 -5.94 -4.45 9.72
CA PHE A 305 -6.01 -3.43 10.78
C PHE A 305 -6.68 -2.14 10.32
N TRP A 306 -6.47 -1.70 9.08
CA TRP A 306 -7.18 -0.57 8.47
C TRP A 306 -8.68 -0.82 8.50
N GLU A 307 -9.14 -1.96 7.99
CA GLU A 307 -10.55 -2.32 7.95
C GLU A 307 -11.16 -2.45 9.35
N MET A 308 -10.46 -3.12 10.26
CA MET A 308 -10.92 -3.29 11.65
C MET A 308 -11.07 -1.94 12.35
N TRP A 309 -10.03 -1.09 12.34
CA TRP A 309 -10.08 0.18 13.04
C TRP A 309 -11.00 1.20 12.37
N ASN A 310 -11.18 1.12 11.05
CA ASN A 310 -12.14 1.94 10.31
C ASN A 310 -13.59 1.67 10.73
N TYR A 311 -13.94 0.40 10.98
CA TYR A 311 -15.32 -0.03 11.18
C TYR A 311 -16.09 0.76 12.25
N TYR A 312 -15.45 1.05 13.39
CA TYR A 312 -16.02 1.89 14.46
C TYR A 312 -15.34 3.26 14.58
N SER A 313 -14.69 3.77 13.53
CA SER A 313 -14.11 5.13 13.53
C SER A 313 -15.18 6.21 13.32
N LEU A 314 -14.92 7.43 13.82
CA LEU A 314 -15.91 8.53 13.79
C LEU A 314 -16.02 9.07 12.38
N ALA A 315 -14.88 9.52 11.85
CA ALA A 315 -14.67 9.65 10.43
C ALA A 315 -14.17 8.29 9.93
N LYS A 316 -14.95 7.67 9.06
CA LYS A 316 -14.64 6.36 8.47
C LYS A 316 -14.79 6.44 6.95
N TRP A 317 -14.20 5.50 6.23
CA TRP A 317 -14.46 5.35 4.81
C TRP A 317 -15.36 4.15 4.55
N GLU A 318 -16.25 4.27 3.58
CA GLU A 318 -17.02 3.17 3.02
C GLU A 318 -16.57 2.91 1.59
N TYR A 319 -16.72 1.67 1.14
CA TYR A 319 -16.34 1.27 -0.21
C TYR A 319 -17.56 1.22 -1.12
N SER A 320 -17.34 1.50 -2.39
CA SER A 320 -18.28 1.26 -3.49
C SER A 320 -17.52 0.58 -4.62
N ILE A 321 -17.56 -0.75 -4.67
CA ILE A 321 -16.73 -1.54 -5.61
C ILE A 321 -17.61 -2.13 -6.73
N PRO A 322 -17.43 -1.72 -7.99
CA PRO A 322 -18.21 -2.24 -9.11
C PRO A 322 -18.24 -3.77 -9.13
N PHE A 323 -19.41 -4.36 -9.40
CA PHE A 323 -19.62 -5.80 -9.61
C PHE A 323 -19.38 -6.74 -8.42
N VAL A 324 -18.52 -6.39 -7.47
CA VAL A 324 -18.08 -7.29 -6.39
C VAL A 324 -18.37 -6.76 -4.98
N HIS A 325 -19.13 -5.67 -4.85
CA HIS A 325 -19.52 -5.11 -3.56
C HIS A 325 -20.51 -6.03 -2.81
N GLY A 326 -19.97 -7.01 -2.10
CA GLY A 326 -20.69 -7.99 -1.29
C GLY A 326 -19.73 -8.79 -0.41
N PHE A 327 -20.27 -9.64 0.48
CA PHE A 327 -19.48 -10.47 1.40
C PHE A 327 -18.42 -9.67 2.16
N LYS A 328 -18.85 -8.61 2.84
CA LYS A 328 -17.95 -7.69 3.53
C LYS A 328 -17.32 -8.33 4.76
N ILE A 329 -16.05 -8.03 4.97
CA ILE A 329 -15.37 -8.21 6.26
C ILE A 329 -15.01 -6.79 6.71
N PHE A 330 -15.69 -6.30 7.74
CA PHE A 330 -15.83 -4.87 8.05
C PHE A 330 -16.50 -4.10 6.90
N GLU A 331 -15.89 -3.03 6.39
CA GLU A 331 -16.46 -2.26 5.26
C GLU A 331 -16.05 -2.80 3.89
N MET A 332 -14.93 -3.52 3.83
CA MET A 332 -14.33 -3.99 2.58
C MET A 332 -14.95 -5.30 2.09
N PRO A 333 -15.39 -5.38 0.82
CA PRO A 333 -15.73 -6.66 0.18
C PRO A 333 -14.54 -7.63 0.21
N ILE A 334 -14.79 -8.93 0.38
CA ILE A 334 -13.72 -9.94 0.52
C ILE A 334 -12.69 -9.90 -0.61
N LEU A 335 -13.12 -9.69 -1.87
CA LEU A 335 -12.21 -9.59 -3.02
C LEU A 335 -11.39 -8.29 -3.02
N GLY A 336 -11.87 -7.25 -2.34
CA GLY A 336 -11.17 -5.99 -2.18
C GLY A 336 -9.83 -6.15 -1.46
N TYR A 337 -9.71 -7.11 -0.53
CA TYR A 337 -8.46 -7.38 0.17
C TYR A 337 -7.31 -7.77 -0.77
N ALA A 338 -7.62 -8.30 -1.97
CA ALA A 338 -6.60 -8.59 -2.97
C ALA A 338 -5.88 -7.32 -3.47
N GLY A 339 -6.51 -6.14 -3.37
CA GLY A 339 -5.88 -4.86 -3.68
C GLY A 339 -4.69 -4.52 -2.77
N TYR A 340 -4.68 -5.04 -1.53
CA TYR A 340 -3.55 -4.85 -0.62
C TYR A 340 -2.27 -5.56 -1.09
N ILE A 341 -2.38 -6.61 -1.91
CA ILE A 341 -1.23 -7.36 -2.44
C ILE A 341 -0.34 -6.47 -3.31
N PRO A 342 -0.81 -5.91 -4.44
CA PRO A 342 0.01 -5.00 -5.24
C PRO A 342 0.29 -3.68 -4.51
N PHE A 343 -0.61 -3.23 -3.62
CA PHE A 343 -0.37 -2.04 -2.80
C PHE A 343 0.88 -2.17 -1.90
N GLY A 344 1.09 -3.33 -1.28
CA GLY A 344 2.31 -3.59 -0.50
C GLY A 344 3.58 -3.54 -1.33
N LEU A 345 3.51 -4.01 -2.59
CA LEU A 345 4.62 -3.90 -3.53
C LEU A 345 4.90 -2.44 -3.90
N GLN A 346 3.86 -1.62 -4.08
CA GLN A 346 4.01 -0.18 -4.32
C GLN A 346 4.70 0.52 -3.15
N CYS A 347 4.26 0.24 -1.91
CA CYS A 347 4.90 0.76 -0.71
C CYS A 347 6.40 0.40 -0.67
N ALA A 348 6.74 -0.84 -1.00
CA ALA A 348 8.12 -1.31 -1.02
C ALA A 348 8.95 -0.68 -2.15
N ALA A 349 8.38 -0.48 -3.33
CA ALA A 349 9.04 0.20 -4.44
C ALA A 349 9.37 1.67 -4.10
N ILE A 350 8.39 2.40 -3.53
CA ILE A 350 8.59 3.78 -3.06
C ILE A 350 9.61 3.82 -1.91
N GLY A 351 9.51 2.90 -0.95
CA GLY A 351 10.48 2.77 0.14
C GLY A 351 11.91 2.61 -0.35
N ASN A 352 12.15 1.73 -1.32
CA ASN A 352 13.48 1.53 -1.92
C ASN A 352 13.97 2.79 -2.67
N ILE A 353 13.09 3.48 -3.40
CA ILE A 353 13.44 4.73 -4.09
C ILE A 353 13.87 5.79 -3.06
N LEU A 354 13.09 5.99 -1.99
CA LEU A 354 13.38 6.95 -0.95
C LEU A 354 14.67 6.63 -0.20
N GLU A 355 14.90 5.35 0.12
CA GLU A 355 16.11 4.91 0.80
C GLU A 355 17.36 5.19 -0.05
N ASN A 356 17.32 4.84 -1.34
CA ASN A 356 18.43 5.09 -2.25
C ASN A 356 18.73 6.60 -2.39
N LEU A 357 17.70 7.44 -2.52
CA LEU A 357 17.87 8.90 -2.58
C LEU A 357 18.44 9.46 -1.27
N PHE A 358 17.98 8.94 -0.13
CA PHE A 358 18.45 9.37 1.18
C PHE A 358 19.92 9.01 1.41
N LEU A 359 20.35 7.81 0.99
CA LEU A 359 21.76 7.39 1.07
C LEU A 359 22.66 8.21 0.14
N GLN A 360 22.23 8.45 -1.10
CA GLN A 360 22.98 9.28 -2.06
C GLN A 360 23.20 10.71 -1.55
N ASN A 361 22.19 11.32 -0.94
CA ASN A 361 22.33 12.66 -0.36
C ASN A 361 23.30 12.69 0.82
N LYS A 362 23.35 11.64 1.64
CA LYS A 362 24.30 11.54 2.75
C LYS A 362 25.74 11.36 2.31
N GLU A 363 25.98 10.69 1.18
CA GLU A 363 27.33 10.56 0.61
C GLU A 363 27.81 11.85 -0.06
N ALA A 364 26.89 12.76 -0.42
CA ALA A 364 27.20 14.03 -1.07
C ALA A 364 27.41 15.21 -0.10
N THR A 365 27.07 15.04 1.19
CA THR A 365 27.24 16.01 2.29
C THR A 365 28.33 15.56 3.22
#